data_AF-A0A4R0Y376-F1
#
_entry.id   AF-A0A4R0Y376-F1
#
_cell.length_a   1.000
_cell.length_b   1.000
_cell.length_c   1.000
_cell.angle_alpha   90.00
_cell.angle_beta   90.00
_cell.angle_gamma   90.00
#
_symmetry.space_group_name_H-M   'P 1'
#
loop_
_entity.id
_entity.type
_entity.pdbx_description
1 polymer ?
#
loop_
_entity_poly.entity_id
_entity_poly.type
_entity_poly.pdbx_seq_one_letter_code
_entity_poly.pdbx_strand_id
1 'polypeptide(L)' 'MKIVSAPYTHAHSFRALKRLHKAIIRNQVLPCNLHKLYQAMLHLERYVERLNRKRSKNRVVSRIKA' A
#
# COMPACT_ATOMS: atom_id res chain seq x y z
N MET A 1 -10.82 6.60 -7.77
CA MET A 1 -9.38 6.40 -7.39
C MET A 1 -8.52 6.67 -8.62
N LYS A 2 -7.64 7.69 -8.62
CA LYS A 2 -6.75 7.91 -9.78
C LYS A 2 -5.82 6.70 -9.90
N ILE A 3 -6.02 5.89 -10.94
CA ILE A 3 -5.16 4.77 -11.32
C ILE A 3 -3.89 5.42 -11.87
N VAL A 4 -2.85 5.44 -11.06
CA VAL A 4 -1.56 5.97 -11.52
C VAL A 4 -0.92 4.85 -12.36
N SER A 5 -0.43 5.14 -13.55
CA SER A 5 0.16 4.13 -14.44
C SER A 5 1.58 3.71 -14.04
N ALA A 6 2.20 4.37 -13.05
CA ALA A 6 3.54 4.03 -12.61
C ALA A 6 3.61 2.56 -12.10
N PRO A 7 4.70 1.84 -12.38
CA PRO A 7 4.86 0.45 -11.97
C PRO A 7 4.88 0.31 -10.44
N TYR A 8 4.50 -0.87 -9.95
CA TYR A 8 4.67 -1.20 -8.54
C TYR A 8 6.16 -1.38 -8.23
N THR A 9 6.63 -0.68 -7.21
CA THR A 9 7.96 -0.91 -6.64
C THR A 9 8.02 -2.23 -5.89
N HIS A 10 9.21 -2.81 -5.80
CA HIS A 10 9.47 -4.02 -4.99
C HIS A 10 9.02 -3.85 -3.53
N ALA A 11 9.12 -2.63 -2.99
CA ALA A 11 8.67 -2.30 -1.64
C ALA A 11 7.14 -2.38 -1.47
N HIS A 12 6.35 -2.12 -2.51
CA HIS A 12 4.90 -2.35 -2.46
C HIS A 12 4.59 -3.85 -2.44
N SER A 13 5.22 -4.62 -3.32
CA SER A 13 5.04 -6.07 -3.41
C SER A 13 5.40 -6.75 -2.09
N PHE A 14 6.54 -6.40 -1.50
CA PHE A 14 6.97 -6.97 -0.22
C PHE A 14 6.02 -6.64 0.93
N ARG A 15 5.56 -5.39 1.03
CA ARG A 15 4.60 -4.99 2.08
C ARG A 15 3.22 -5.63 1.90
N ALA A 16 2.75 -5.73 0.66
CA ALA A 16 1.51 -6.42 0.33
C ALA A 16 1.61 -7.90 0.70
N LEU A 17 2.71 -8.57 0.35
CA LEU A 17 2.95 -9.95 0.71
C LEU A 17 3.03 -10.15 2.23
N LYS A 18 3.69 -9.24 2.97
CA LYS A 18 3.75 -9.29 4.43
C LYS A 18 2.36 -9.20 5.07
N ARG A 19 1.47 -8.35 4.55
CA ARG A 19 0.08 -8.27 5.02
C ARG A 19 -0.71 -9.52 4.67
N LEU A 20 -0.54 -10.03 3.45
CA LEU A 20 -1.21 -11.24 2.98
C LEU A 20 -0.82 -12.43 3.84
N HIS A 21 0.47 -12.61 4.09
CA HIS A 21 1.01 -13.64 4.97
C HIS A 21 0.42 -13.57 6.37
N LYS A 22 0.32 -12.38 6.97
CA LYS A 22 -0.32 -12.18 8.27
C LYS A 22 -1.80 -12.56 8.26
N ALA A 23 -2.51 -12.30 7.18
CA ALA A 23 -3.93 -12.62 7.04
C ALA A 23 -4.16 -14.13 6.83
N ILE A 24 -3.25 -14.81 6.12
CA ILE A 24 -3.22 -16.28 5.98
C ILE A 24 -3.02 -16.95 7.34
N ILE A 25 -2.01 -16.52 8.13
CA ILE A 25 -1.76 -17.08 9.47
C ILE A 25 -3.00 -16.95 10.38
N ARG A 26 -3.79 -15.89 10.19
CA ARG A 26 -5.02 -15.64 10.96
C ARG A 26 -6.25 -16.37 10.42
N ASN A 27 -6.11 -17.21 9.38
CA ASN A 27 -7.21 -17.87 8.67
C ASN A 27 -8.29 -16.88 8.17
N GLN A 28 -7.90 -15.64 7.86
CA GLN A 28 -8.81 -14.59 7.39
C GLN A 28 -8.94 -14.54 5.86
N VAL A 29 -8.29 -15.48 5.15
CA VAL A 29 -8.21 -15.47 3.69
C VAL A 29 -8.57 -16.84 3.13
N LEU A 30 -9.54 -16.85 2.23
CA LEU A 30 -9.87 -18.03 1.44
C LEU A 30 -8.83 -18.20 0.31
N PRO A 31 -8.17 -19.36 0.18
CA PRO A 31 -7.12 -19.58 -0.83
C PRO A 31 -7.57 -19.28 -2.27
N CYS A 32 -8.85 -19.53 -2.56
CA CYS A 32 -9.48 -19.31 -3.87
C CYS A 32 -9.38 -17.85 -4.36
N ASN A 33 -9.29 -16.88 -3.43
CA ASN A 33 -9.26 -15.46 -3.73
C ASN A 33 -7.89 -14.81 -3.55
N LEU A 34 -6.83 -15.62 -3.33
CA LEU A 34 -5.51 -15.11 -2.97
C LEU A 34 -4.95 -14.12 -4.00
N HIS A 35 -5.10 -14.41 -5.29
CA HIS A 35 -4.61 -13.54 -6.36
C HIS A 35 -5.30 -12.17 -6.37
N LYS A 36 -6.64 -12.15 -6.27
CA LYS A 36 -7.43 -10.91 -6.20
C LYS A 36 -7.08 -10.12 -4.95
N LEU A 37 -6.89 -10.81 -3.83
CA LEU A 37 -6.53 -10.19 -2.55
C LEU A 37 -5.13 -9.57 -2.61
N TYR A 38 -4.17 -10.25 -3.25
CA TYR A 38 -2.82 -9.73 -3.47
C TYR A 38 -2.83 -8.46 -4.33
N GLN A 39 -3.58 -8.46 -5.44
CA GLN A 39 -3.76 -7.25 -6.27
C GLN A 39 -4.38 -6.10 -5.46
N ALA A 40 -5.40 -6.37 -4.65
CA ALA A 40 -6.00 -5.37 -3.78
C ALA A 40 -4.99 -4.81 -2.76
N MET A 41 -4.15 -5.67 -2.16
CA MET A 41 -3.10 -5.24 -1.23
C MET A 41 -2.01 -4.40 -1.92
N LEU A 42 -1.63 -4.71 -3.17
CA LEU A 42 -0.71 -3.88 -3.95
C LEU A 42 -1.25 -2.47 -4.16
N HIS A 43 -2.53 -2.37 -4.53
CA HIS A 43 -3.21 -1.08 -4.67
C HIS A 43 -3.28 -0.31 -3.35
N LEU A 44 -3.50 -1.01 -2.23
CA LEU A 44 -3.51 -0.43 -0.89
C LEU A 44 -2.13 0.14 -0.52
N GLU A 45 -1.05 -0.62 -0.69
CA GLU A 45 0.30 -0.18 -0.36
C GLU A 45 0.71 1.07 -1.14
N ARG A 46 0.32 1.14 -2.40
CA ARG A 46 0.51 2.33 -3.23
C ARG A 46 -0.29 3.52 -2.70
N TYR A 47 -1.54 3.28 -2.28
CA TYR A 47 -2.36 4.35 -1.71
C TYR A 47 -1.76 4.89 -0.40
N VAL A 48 -1.32 3.99 0.49
CA VAL A 48 -0.65 4.35 1.74
C VAL A 48 0.61 5.17 1.48
N GLU A 49 1.43 4.80 0.49
CA GLU A 49 2.60 5.59 0.12
C GLU A 49 2.23 7.00 -0.34
N ARG A 50 1.20 7.15 -1.19
CA ARG A 50 0.70 8.48 -1.59
C ARG A 50 0.25 9.32 -0.40
N LEU A 51 -0.46 8.71 0.55
CA LEU A 51 -0.88 9.40 1.77
C LEU A 51 0.32 9.86 2.59
N ASN A 52 1.33 9.01 2.76
CA ASN A 52 2.56 9.36 3.47
C ASN A 52 3.34 10.48 2.77
N ARG A 53 3.43 10.47 1.44
CA ARG A 53 4.05 11.55 0.66
C ARG A 53 3.31 12.88 0.84
N LYS A 54 1.96 12.89 0.80
CA LYS A 54 1.15 14.09 1.07
C LYS A 54 1.40 14.62 2.48
N ARG A 55 1.43 13.73 3.49
CA ARG A 55 1.71 14.10 4.88
C ARG A 55 3.10 14.72 5.05
N SER A 56 4.12 14.15 4.40
CA SER A 56 5.48 14.68 4.40
C SER A 56 5.54 16.07 3.74
N LYS A 57 4.90 16.23 2.58
CA LYS A 57 4.82 17.54 1.90
C LYS A 57 4.17 18.60 2.78
N ASN A 58 3.08 18.27 3.46
CA ASN A 58 2.41 19.20 4.38
C ASN A 58 3.30 19.59 5.57
N ARG A 59 4.07 18.65 6.14
CA ARG A 59 5.04 18.94 7.22
C ARG A 59 6.18 19.85 6.79
N VAL A 60 6.67 19.68 5.57
CA VAL A 60 7.72 20.56 5.02
C VAL A 60 7.17 21.98 4.83
N VAL A 61 5.97 22.11 4.27
CA VAL A 61 5.31 23.42 4.07
C VAL A 61 5.05 24.11 5.41
N SER A 62 4.60 23.40 6.45
CA SER A 62 4.39 24.01 7.77
C SER A 62 5.69 24.48 8.44
N ARG A 63 6.82 23.83 8.16
CA ARG A 63 8.13 24.18 8.73
C ARG A 63 8.82 25.34 8.02
N ILE A 64 8.51 25.59 6.75
CA ILE A 64 9.02 26.75 6.00
C ILE A 64 8.21 28.02 6.31
N LYS A 65 6.97 27.87 6.78
CA LYS A 65 6.07 28.99 7.12
C LYS A 65 6.17 29.46 8.58
N ALA A 66 6.95 28.79 9.41
CA ALA A 66 7.22 29.15 10.81
C ALA A 66 8.60 29.79 10.89
#